data_AF-A0A703URG7-F1
#
_entry.id   AF-A0A703URG7-F1
#
_cell.length_a   1.000
_cell.length_b   1.000
_cell.length_c   1.000
_cell.angle_alpha   90.00
_cell.angle_beta   90.00
_cell.angle_gamma   90.00
#
_symmetry.space_group_name_H-M   'P 1'
#
loop_
_entity.id
_entity.type
_entity.pdbx_description
1 polymer ?
#
loop_
_entity_poly.entity_id
_entity_poly.type
_entity_poly.pdbx_seq_one_letter_code
_entity_poly.pdbx_strand_id
1 'polypeptide(L)'
;GRRVAPAALPASVGVVVNNVQTVLNIARAVEQQFPVTRRTLTVNGAVARPLTVTVPIGMSLREVLALAGGATVDDPGFINGGPMMGGLITSLDNPVTKTTGGLLVLPKSHPLIQRRMQDERTVLSVARTVCEQCRLCTDLCPRHLIGHELSPHLLVRAVNFHQAATPQLLLSALTCSECNVCESVACPVGISPMRINRMLKRELRAQNQRYEGPLNPSDEMAKYRLVPVKRLIAKLGLSPWYQEAPLVEEEPSVEKVTLQLRQHIGASAVANVAVGERVTRGQCVADVPPGALGAPIHASIDGIVSAISEQAITVVRG
;
A
#
# COMPACT_ATOMS: atom_id res chain seq x y z
N GLY A 1 -0.87 10.97 -22.75
CA GLY A 1 -2.11 10.35 -22.24
C GLY A 1 -3.03 11.42 -21.65
N ARG A 2 -4.26 11.06 -21.27
CA ARG A 2 -5.17 11.97 -20.55
C ARG A 2 -4.65 12.24 -19.13
N ARG A 3 -4.85 13.44 -18.60
CA ARG A 3 -4.38 13.85 -17.27
C ARG A 3 -5.58 14.18 -16.39
N VAL A 4 -5.59 13.63 -15.18
CA VAL A 4 -6.69 13.81 -14.22
C VAL A 4 -6.43 15.06 -13.38
N ALA A 5 -7.40 15.97 -13.31
CA ALA A 5 -7.29 17.18 -12.51
C ALA A 5 -7.10 16.85 -11.01
N PRO A 6 -6.50 17.76 -10.21
CA PRO A 6 -6.46 17.62 -8.76
C PRO A 6 -7.84 17.30 -8.17
N ALA A 7 -7.89 16.40 -7.18
CA ALA A 7 -9.12 15.93 -6.53
C ALA A 7 -10.18 15.25 -7.43
N ALA A 8 -9.95 15.14 -8.75
CA ALA A 8 -10.86 14.46 -9.67
C ALA A 8 -10.55 12.95 -9.78
N LEU A 9 -11.53 12.20 -10.28
CA LEU A 9 -11.41 10.76 -10.57
C LEU A 9 -11.11 10.54 -12.07
N PRO A 10 -10.45 9.44 -12.47
CA PRO A 10 -10.22 9.12 -13.88
C PRO A 10 -11.47 9.17 -14.77
N ALA A 11 -12.65 8.86 -14.19
CA ALA A 11 -13.94 8.95 -14.90
C ALA A 11 -14.24 10.36 -15.42
N SER A 12 -13.75 11.43 -14.77
CA SER A 12 -13.95 12.82 -15.22
C SER A 12 -13.27 13.12 -16.56
N VAL A 13 -12.33 12.27 -16.98
CA VAL A 13 -11.68 12.35 -18.29
C VAL A 13 -12.03 11.14 -19.17
N GLY A 14 -13.14 10.46 -18.88
CA GLY A 14 -13.63 9.32 -19.64
C GLY A 14 -12.70 8.10 -19.61
N VAL A 15 -12.00 7.87 -18.50
CA VAL A 15 -11.06 6.74 -18.33
C VAL A 15 -11.46 5.93 -17.11
N VAL A 16 -11.40 4.60 -17.23
CA VAL A 16 -11.49 3.68 -16.09
C VAL A 16 -10.17 2.94 -15.99
N VAL A 17 -9.59 2.88 -14.79
CA VAL A 17 -8.35 2.16 -14.50
C VAL A 17 -8.65 1.04 -13.54
N ASN A 18 -8.45 -0.20 -13.97
CA ASN A 18 -8.68 -1.40 -13.16
C ASN A 18 -7.38 -2.17 -12.94
N ASN A 19 -7.21 -2.70 -11.74
CA ASN A 19 -6.16 -3.67 -11.47
C ASN A 19 -6.50 -4.99 -12.17
N VAL A 20 -5.49 -5.68 -12.72
CA VAL A 20 -5.67 -6.97 -13.42
C VAL A 20 -6.37 -8.00 -12.53
N GLN A 21 -6.03 -8.07 -11.24
CA GLN A 21 -6.68 -8.96 -10.28
C GLN A 21 -8.17 -8.63 -10.11
N THR A 22 -8.52 -7.34 -10.14
CA THR A 22 -9.93 -6.91 -10.06
C THR A 22 -10.71 -7.42 -11.27
N VAL A 23 -10.17 -7.28 -12.48
CA VAL A 23 -10.81 -7.78 -13.70
C VAL A 23 -10.95 -9.31 -13.66
N LEU A 24 -9.91 -10.02 -13.24
CA LEU A 24 -9.95 -11.48 -13.07
C LEU A 24 -11.03 -11.92 -12.06
N ASN A 25 -11.15 -11.19 -10.95
CA ASN A 25 -12.16 -11.47 -9.94
C ASN A 25 -13.59 -11.16 -10.44
N ILE A 26 -13.77 -10.13 -11.27
CA ILE A 26 -15.05 -9.84 -11.93
C ILE A 26 -15.42 -10.99 -12.87
N ALA A 27 -14.49 -11.45 -13.71
CA ALA A 27 -14.73 -12.58 -14.62
C ALA A 27 -15.17 -13.84 -13.84
N ARG A 28 -14.45 -14.18 -12.76
CA ARG A 28 -14.83 -15.30 -11.86
C ARG A 28 -16.20 -15.11 -11.22
N ALA A 29 -16.52 -13.91 -10.75
CA ALA A 29 -17.81 -13.65 -10.13
C ALA A 29 -18.97 -13.79 -11.12
N VAL A 30 -18.81 -13.31 -12.35
CA VAL A 30 -19.85 -13.36 -13.39
C VAL A 30 -19.98 -14.76 -13.99
N GLU A 31 -18.87 -15.37 -14.41
CA GLU A 31 -18.87 -16.62 -15.18
C GLU A 31 -18.97 -17.86 -14.28
N GLN A 32 -18.38 -17.82 -13.09
CA GLN A 32 -18.24 -18.99 -12.21
C GLN A 32 -19.07 -18.84 -10.92
N GLN A 33 -19.77 -17.72 -10.74
CA GLN A 33 -20.46 -17.37 -9.48
C GLN A 33 -19.50 -17.47 -8.27
N PHE A 34 -18.22 -17.19 -8.50
CA PHE A 34 -17.17 -17.39 -7.51
C PHE A 34 -16.75 -16.04 -6.90
N PRO A 35 -17.14 -15.75 -5.65
CA PRO A 35 -16.78 -14.49 -5.02
C PRO A 35 -15.30 -14.45 -4.62
N VAL A 36 -14.85 -13.27 -4.20
CA VAL A 36 -13.46 -13.05 -3.79
C VAL A 36 -13.18 -13.71 -2.44
N THR A 37 -12.64 -14.93 -2.50
CA THR A 37 -12.24 -15.76 -1.35
C THR A 37 -10.73 -15.98 -1.24
N ARG A 38 -9.97 -15.60 -2.27
CA ARG A 38 -8.52 -15.82 -2.37
C ARG A 38 -7.81 -14.61 -2.95
N ARG A 39 -6.52 -14.49 -2.63
CA ARG A 39 -5.65 -13.41 -3.08
C ARG A 39 -4.31 -13.97 -3.55
N THR A 40 -3.92 -13.61 -4.77
CA THR A 40 -2.57 -13.84 -5.27
C THR A 40 -1.64 -12.77 -4.76
N LEU A 41 -0.52 -13.15 -4.16
CA LEU A 41 0.50 -12.23 -3.62
C LEU A 41 1.91 -12.81 -3.80
N THR A 42 2.91 -11.93 -3.79
CA THR A 42 4.32 -12.32 -3.96
C THR A 42 5.09 -12.24 -2.65
N VAL A 43 5.80 -13.30 -2.29
CA VAL A 43 6.77 -13.32 -1.18
C VAL A 43 8.18 -13.27 -1.77
N ASN A 44 8.97 -12.27 -1.39
CA ASN A 44 10.31 -12.08 -1.91
C ASN A 44 11.23 -11.44 -0.85
N GLY A 45 12.51 -11.30 -1.16
CA GLY A 45 13.51 -10.81 -0.22
C GLY A 45 14.38 -11.91 0.36
N ALA A 46 14.78 -11.76 1.62
CA ALA A 46 15.56 -12.74 2.37
C ALA A 46 14.71 -13.94 2.81
N VAL A 47 14.23 -14.72 1.84
CA VAL A 47 13.43 -15.94 2.03
C VAL A 47 14.07 -17.11 1.28
N ALA A 48 13.83 -18.34 1.77
CA ALA A 48 14.49 -19.53 1.23
C ALA A 48 14.03 -19.85 -0.20
N ARG A 49 12.75 -19.63 -0.49
CA ARG A 49 12.13 -19.84 -1.80
C ARG A 49 11.19 -18.68 -2.13
N PRO A 50 11.63 -17.68 -2.89
CA PRO A 50 10.76 -16.63 -3.40
C PRO A 50 9.67 -17.21 -4.29
N LEU A 51 8.43 -16.77 -4.13
CA LEU A 51 7.32 -17.26 -4.92
C LEU A 51 6.17 -16.25 -5.01
N THR A 52 5.32 -16.45 -6.00
CA THR A 52 3.99 -15.86 -6.06
C THR A 52 2.97 -16.97 -5.83
N VAL A 53 2.04 -16.79 -4.91
CA VAL A 53 1.07 -17.83 -4.51
C VAL A 53 -0.32 -17.24 -4.36
N THR A 54 -1.33 -18.04 -4.67
CA THR A 54 -2.73 -17.71 -4.39
C THR A 54 -3.15 -18.35 -3.08
N VAL A 55 -3.51 -17.54 -2.09
CA VAL A 55 -3.86 -18.00 -0.75
C VAL A 55 -5.27 -17.57 -0.34
N PRO A 56 -5.94 -18.27 0.59
CA PRO A 56 -7.19 -17.83 1.16
C PRO A 56 -7.08 -16.44 1.82
N ILE A 57 -8.11 -15.60 1.64
CA ILE A 57 -8.19 -14.34 2.39
C ILE A 57 -8.34 -14.69 3.88
N GLY A 58 -7.64 -13.96 4.73
CA GLY A 58 -7.60 -14.20 6.17
C GLY A 58 -6.50 -15.15 6.65
N MET A 59 -5.80 -15.86 5.75
CA MET A 59 -4.58 -16.60 6.10
C MET A 59 -3.54 -15.66 6.72
N SER A 60 -2.80 -16.10 7.73
CA SER A 60 -1.80 -15.24 8.37
C SER A 60 -0.59 -15.01 7.45
N LEU A 61 0.04 -13.84 7.55
CA LEU A 61 1.31 -13.58 6.85
C LEU A 61 2.45 -14.50 7.33
N ARG A 62 2.32 -15.06 8.54
CA ARG A 62 3.22 -16.09 9.09
C ARG A 62 3.17 -17.38 8.27
N GLU A 63 1.98 -17.89 8.01
CA GLU A 63 1.82 -19.10 7.18
C GLU A 63 2.24 -18.83 5.74
N VAL A 64 1.94 -17.64 5.21
CA VAL A 64 2.42 -17.20 3.89
C VAL A 64 3.95 -17.20 3.81
N LEU A 65 4.64 -16.71 4.85
CA LEU A 65 6.10 -16.76 4.92
C LEU A 65 6.62 -18.20 4.98
N ALA A 66 5.91 -19.10 5.66
CA ALA A 66 6.27 -20.51 5.71
C ALA A 66 6.21 -21.20 4.33
N LEU A 67 5.27 -20.81 3.45
CA LEU A 67 5.22 -21.29 2.06
C LEU A 67 6.48 -20.92 1.25
N ALA A 68 7.13 -19.81 1.63
CA ALA A 68 8.41 -19.36 1.09
C ALA A 68 9.63 -19.99 1.77
N GLY A 69 9.42 -20.98 2.65
CA GLY A 69 10.48 -21.65 3.40
C GLY A 69 11.07 -20.81 4.54
N GLY A 70 10.38 -19.76 4.98
CA GLY A 70 10.84 -18.91 6.07
C GLY A 70 11.84 -17.83 5.66
N ALA A 71 12.21 -16.98 6.62
CA ALA A 71 13.24 -15.98 6.44
C ALA A 71 14.64 -16.62 6.53
N THR A 72 15.59 -16.13 5.73
CA THR A 72 16.98 -16.62 5.70
C THR A 72 17.94 -15.74 6.51
N VAL A 73 17.40 -14.87 7.36
CA VAL A 73 18.15 -13.90 8.18
C VAL A 73 17.57 -13.87 9.59
N ASP A 74 18.41 -13.64 10.59
CA ASP A 74 18.05 -13.80 12.01
C ASP A 74 17.07 -12.75 12.54
N ASP A 75 17.22 -11.48 12.14
CA ASP A 75 16.35 -10.35 12.55
C ASP A 75 15.71 -9.71 11.32
N PRO A 76 14.63 -10.32 10.76
CA PRO A 76 13.95 -9.81 9.57
C PRO A 76 13.00 -8.65 9.90
N GLY A 77 12.97 -7.66 9.01
CA GLY A 77 11.90 -6.69 8.88
C GLY A 77 10.97 -7.03 7.72
N PHE A 78 9.69 -6.65 7.86
CA PHE A 78 8.64 -7.05 6.93
C PHE A 78 7.91 -5.83 6.34
N ILE A 79 7.75 -5.81 5.03
CA ILE A 79 6.94 -4.81 4.32
C ILE A 79 5.75 -5.52 3.66
N ASN A 80 4.53 -5.09 4.00
CA ASN A 80 3.32 -5.50 3.28
C ASN A 80 3.17 -4.62 2.03
N GLY A 81 3.28 -5.25 0.86
CA GLY A 81 3.30 -4.61 -0.46
C GLY A 81 4.72 -4.51 -1.04
N GLY A 82 4.92 -3.51 -1.90
CA GLY A 82 6.19 -3.32 -2.61
C GLY A 82 7.17 -2.39 -1.88
N PRO A 83 8.43 -2.30 -2.34
CA PRO A 83 9.47 -1.51 -1.70
C PRO A 83 9.23 0.00 -1.76
N MET A 84 8.36 0.46 -2.68
CA MET A 84 7.95 1.86 -2.76
C MET A 84 6.83 2.12 -1.77
N MET A 85 5.58 1.76 -2.10
CA MET A 85 4.40 2.17 -1.31
C MET A 85 4.03 1.22 -0.17
N GLY A 86 4.73 0.09 -0.02
CA GLY A 86 4.44 -0.87 1.02
C GLY A 86 4.71 -0.35 2.43
N GLY A 87 3.88 -0.78 3.38
CA GLY A 87 3.95 -0.41 4.78
C GLY A 87 4.77 -1.40 5.59
N LEU A 88 5.54 -0.91 6.57
CA LEU A 88 6.18 -1.77 7.56
C LEU A 88 5.09 -2.44 8.41
N ILE A 89 5.24 -3.74 8.64
CA ILE A 89 4.42 -4.49 9.59
C ILE A 89 5.30 -5.01 10.73
N THR A 90 4.75 -5.02 11.93
CA THR A 90 5.43 -5.46 13.15
C THR A 90 4.98 -6.84 13.61
N SER A 91 3.88 -7.37 13.04
CA SER A 91 3.38 -8.72 13.29
C SER A 91 3.04 -9.43 12.00
N LEU A 92 3.43 -10.70 11.92
CA LEU A 92 3.06 -11.64 10.86
C LEU A 92 1.71 -12.32 11.12
N ASP A 93 1.10 -12.10 12.28
CA ASP A 93 -0.24 -12.61 12.58
C ASP A 93 -1.33 -11.78 11.89
N ASN A 94 -0.93 -10.66 11.28
CA ASN A 94 -1.79 -9.88 10.40
C ASN A 94 -2.31 -10.77 9.24
N PRO A 95 -3.61 -10.75 8.97
CA PRO A 95 -4.19 -11.56 7.91
C PRO A 95 -3.94 -10.98 6.51
N VAL A 96 -3.91 -11.86 5.52
CA VAL A 96 -4.03 -11.50 4.11
C VAL A 96 -5.41 -10.88 3.86
N THR A 97 -5.45 -9.72 3.20
CA THR A 97 -6.68 -9.03 2.81
C THR A 97 -6.73 -8.85 1.29
N LYS A 98 -7.85 -8.34 0.75
CA LYS A 98 -7.98 -7.99 -0.68
C LYS A 98 -6.86 -7.05 -1.17
N THR A 99 -6.29 -6.22 -0.29
CA THR A 99 -5.25 -5.24 -0.64
C THR A 99 -3.82 -5.76 -0.46
N THR A 100 -3.63 -6.91 0.20
CA THR A 100 -2.31 -7.53 0.36
C THR A 100 -1.77 -7.94 -1.01
N GLY A 101 -0.74 -7.24 -1.49
CA GLY A 101 -0.12 -7.49 -2.79
C GLY A 101 1.17 -8.31 -2.72
N GLY A 102 1.82 -8.35 -1.56
CA GLY A 102 3.05 -9.09 -1.36
C GLY A 102 3.63 -8.93 0.04
N LEU A 103 4.62 -9.76 0.36
CA LEU A 103 5.41 -9.70 1.59
C LEU A 103 6.88 -9.61 1.20
N LEU A 104 7.49 -8.46 1.46
CA LEU A 104 8.92 -8.24 1.24
C LEU A 104 9.66 -8.40 2.57
N VAL A 105 10.56 -9.38 2.62
CA VAL A 105 11.37 -9.72 3.81
C VAL A 105 12.78 -9.18 3.61
N LEU A 106 13.28 -8.36 4.52
CA LEU A 106 14.64 -7.81 4.44
C LEU A 106 15.31 -7.91 5.80
N PRO A 107 16.66 -7.91 5.90
CA PRO A 107 17.31 -7.71 7.18
C PRO A 107 16.78 -6.45 7.85
N LYS A 108 16.57 -6.45 9.16
CA LYS A 108 16.11 -5.24 9.86
C LYS A 108 17.08 -4.08 9.73
N SER A 109 18.37 -4.35 9.61
CA SER A 109 19.42 -3.37 9.32
C SER A 109 19.31 -2.74 7.93
N HIS A 110 18.49 -3.29 7.03
CA HIS A 110 18.34 -2.78 5.67
C HIS A 110 17.81 -1.33 5.67
N PRO A 111 18.35 -0.41 4.83
CA PRO A 111 17.96 1.00 4.83
C PRO A 111 16.45 1.24 4.67
N LEU A 112 15.76 0.45 3.85
CA LEU A 112 14.31 0.54 3.69
C LEU A 112 13.51 0.18 4.95
N ILE A 113 14.00 -0.75 5.76
CA ILE A 113 13.37 -1.12 7.03
C ILE A 113 13.67 -0.03 8.05
N GLN A 114 14.94 0.32 8.23
CA GLN A 114 15.39 1.36 9.16
C GLN A 114 14.64 2.67 8.93
N ARG A 115 14.54 3.14 7.68
CA ARG A 115 13.77 4.34 7.35
C ARG A 115 12.31 4.25 7.77
N ARG A 116 11.64 3.12 7.58
CA ARG A 116 10.22 2.97 7.97
C ARG A 116 10.03 2.85 9.48
N MET A 117 11.03 2.38 10.22
CA MET A 117 11.01 2.27 11.67
C MET A 117 11.22 3.61 12.38
N GLN A 118 11.89 4.58 11.74
CA GLN A 118 12.11 5.89 12.33
C GLN A 118 10.79 6.55 12.74
N ASP A 119 10.76 7.18 13.91
CA ASP A 119 9.61 7.94 14.39
C ASP A 119 9.49 9.29 13.66
N GLU A 120 8.31 9.92 13.77
CA GLU A 120 7.99 11.17 13.09
C GLU A 120 8.87 12.35 13.55
N ARG A 121 9.24 12.41 14.84
CA ARG A 121 10.09 13.47 15.40
C ARG A 121 11.51 13.38 14.86
N THR A 122 12.07 12.17 14.78
CA THR A 122 13.38 11.92 14.17
C THR A 122 13.43 12.37 12.72
N VAL A 123 12.42 12.04 11.92
CA VAL A 123 12.34 12.46 10.51
C VAL A 123 12.39 13.97 10.37
N LEU A 124 11.59 14.68 11.17
CA LEU A 124 11.53 16.14 11.16
C LEU A 124 12.86 16.74 11.63
N SER A 125 13.48 16.17 12.67
CA SER A 125 14.78 16.62 13.18
C SER A 125 15.86 16.52 12.12
N VAL A 126 16.00 15.34 11.47
CA VAL A 126 17.00 15.15 10.41
C VAL A 126 16.74 16.12 9.26
N ALA A 127 15.48 16.28 8.83
CA ALA A 127 15.13 17.19 7.76
C ALA A 127 15.42 18.66 8.09
N ARG A 128 15.30 19.10 9.34
CA ARG A 128 15.68 20.45 9.77
C ARG A 128 17.19 20.67 9.77
N THR A 129 17.96 19.63 10.09
CA THR A 129 19.42 19.73 10.24
C THR A 129 20.17 19.61 8.91
N VAL A 130 19.81 18.67 8.04
CA VAL A 130 20.64 18.32 6.87
C VAL A 130 20.07 18.77 5.53
N CYS A 131 18.83 19.27 5.48
CA CYS A 131 18.22 19.70 4.22
C CYS A 131 18.94 20.92 3.64
N GLU A 132 19.56 20.73 2.48
CA GLU A 132 20.24 21.76 1.69
C GLU A 132 19.31 22.61 0.81
N GLN A 133 17.99 22.42 0.91
CA GLN A 133 16.94 23.19 0.21
C GLN A 133 17.04 23.17 -1.33
N CYS A 134 17.71 22.17 -1.92
CA CYS A 134 17.71 21.96 -3.37
C CYS A 134 16.31 21.58 -3.91
N ARG A 135 16.14 21.55 -5.24
CA ARG A 135 14.85 21.29 -5.92
C ARG A 135 14.67 19.85 -6.39
N LEU A 136 15.64 18.96 -6.21
CA LEU A 136 15.63 17.61 -6.80
C LEU A 136 14.37 16.79 -6.49
N CYS A 137 13.85 16.89 -5.26
CA CYS A 137 12.63 16.18 -4.86
C CYS A 137 11.36 16.65 -5.57
N THR A 138 11.34 17.88 -6.10
CA THR A 138 10.31 18.39 -6.99
C THR A 138 10.59 18.05 -8.44
N ASP A 139 11.84 18.21 -8.87
CA ASP A 139 12.24 17.94 -10.25
C ASP A 139 12.00 16.50 -10.68
N LEU A 140 12.12 15.54 -9.75
CA LEU A 140 11.82 14.13 -9.97
C LEU A 140 10.41 13.71 -9.54
N CYS A 141 9.57 14.64 -9.07
CA CYS A 141 8.23 14.31 -8.60
C CYS A 141 7.30 13.99 -9.80
N PRO A 142 6.74 12.77 -9.92
CA PRO A 142 5.87 12.43 -11.05
C PRO A 142 4.62 13.31 -11.12
N ARG A 143 4.10 13.76 -9.97
CA ARG A 143 2.91 14.63 -9.91
C ARG A 143 3.22 16.05 -10.39
N HIS A 144 4.37 16.59 -10.00
CA HIS A 144 4.85 17.87 -10.52
C HIS A 144 5.01 17.82 -12.04
N LEU A 145 5.70 16.80 -12.54
CA LEU A 145 6.02 16.64 -13.95
C LEU A 145 4.78 16.52 -14.85
N ILE A 146 3.65 16.00 -14.35
CA ILE A 146 2.40 15.92 -15.11
C ILE A 146 1.47 17.14 -14.93
N GLY A 147 1.91 18.16 -14.17
CA GLY A 147 1.22 19.45 -14.05
C GLY A 147 0.49 19.70 -12.72
N HIS A 148 0.60 18.83 -11.72
CA HIS A 148 0.06 19.15 -10.39
C HIS A 148 0.98 20.12 -9.65
N GLU A 149 0.42 21.02 -8.85
CA GLU A 149 1.16 22.00 -8.05
C GLU A 149 1.90 21.41 -6.84
N LEU A 150 2.45 20.20 -6.96
CA LEU A 150 3.18 19.56 -5.88
C LEU A 150 4.66 19.96 -5.90
N SER A 151 5.08 20.73 -4.88
CA SER A 151 6.48 21.11 -4.71
C SER A 151 7.07 20.57 -3.41
N PRO A 152 7.54 19.29 -3.35
CA PRO A 152 8.06 18.71 -2.13
C PRO A 152 9.17 19.53 -1.45
N HIS A 153 10.06 20.20 -2.19
CA HIS A 153 11.10 21.05 -1.59
C HIS A 153 10.51 22.24 -0.81
N LEU A 154 9.46 22.88 -1.35
CA LEU A 154 8.78 23.99 -0.68
C LEU A 154 7.96 23.49 0.52
N LEU A 155 7.33 22.33 0.42
CA LEU A 155 6.60 21.72 1.53
C LEU A 155 7.52 21.35 2.70
N VAL A 156 8.71 20.81 2.42
CA VAL A 156 9.74 20.58 3.44
C VAL A 156 10.17 21.91 4.07
N ARG A 157 10.40 22.96 3.27
CA ARG A 157 10.74 24.30 3.79
C ARG A 157 9.63 24.88 4.66
N ALA A 158 8.37 24.77 4.27
CA ALA A 158 7.22 25.26 5.01
C ALA A 158 7.04 24.56 6.38
N VAL A 159 7.31 23.25 6.44
CA VAL A 159 7.26 22.47 7.69
C VAL A 159 8.47 22.74 8.59
N ASN A 160 9.66 22.94 8.01
CA ASN A 160 10.86 23.24 8.77
C ASN A 160 10.88 24.69 9.29
N PHE A 161 10.41 25.63 8.48
CA PHE A 161 10.44 27.06 8.71
C PHE A 161 9.04 27.63 8.47
N HIS A 162 8.24 27.74 9.53
CA HIS A 162 6.83 28.14 9.44
C HIS A 162 6.59 29.47 8.69
N GLN A 163 7.57 30.37 8.64
CA GLN A 163 7.52 31.64 7.90
C GLN A 163 7.41 31.44 6.37
N ALA A 164 7.82 30.29 5.84
CA ALA A 164 7.75 29.97 4.41
C ALA A 164 6.39 29.33 4.00
N ALA A 165 5.47 29.13 4.96
CA ALA A 165 4.21 28.45 4.70
C ALA A 165 3.14 29.45 4.22
N THR A 166 2.56 29.20 3.03
CA THR A 166 1.31 29.82 2.60
C THR A 166 0.18 28.77 2.60
N PRO A 167 -1.08 29.15 2.83
CA PRO A 167 -2.19 28.20 2.81
C PRO A 167 -2.26 27.37 1.52
N GLN A 168 -2.12 28.01 0.37
CA GLN A 168 -2.15 27.32 -0.94
C GLN A 168 -1.00 26.32 -1.09
N LEU A 169 0.21 26.69 -0.66
CA LEU A 169 1.35 25.78 -0.69
C LEU A 169 1.08 24.55 0.17
N LEU A 170 0.59 24.71 1.40
CA LEU A 170 0.28 23.59 2.28
C LEU A 170 -0.79 22.67 1.68
N LEU A 171 -1.87 23.24 1.13
CA LEU A 171 -2.94 22.47 0.48
C LEU A 171 -2.43 21.64 -0.69
N SER A 172 -1.39 22.09 -1.40
CA SER A 172 -0.80 21.32 -2.50
C SER A 172 -0.31 19.92 -2.09
N ALA A 173 -0.01 19.71 -0.80
CA ALA A 173 0.37 18.41 -0.24
C ALA A 173 -0.69 17.32 -0.48
N LEU A 174 -1.97 17.70 -0.60
CA LEU A 174 -3.10 16.80 -0.89
C LEU A 174 -3.01 16.18 -2.29
N THR A 175 -2.26 16.78 -3.21
CA THR A 175 -2.08 16.27 -4.58
C THR A 175 -1.05 15.14 -4.69
N CYS A 176 -0.34 14.83 -3.60
CA CYS A 176 0.71 13.82 -3.52
C CYS A 176 0.18 12.38 -3.57
N SER A 177 0.83 11.54 -4.39
CA SER A 177 0.55 10.10 -4.53
C SER A 177 1.36 9.21 -3.58
N GLU A 178 2.20 9.79 -2.71
CA GLU A 178 2.96 9.05 -1.68
C GLU A 178 3.89 7.97 -2.29
N CYS A 179 4.40 8.21 -3.50
CA CYS A 179 5.16 7.25 -4.30
C CYS A 179 6.62 7.01 -3.88
N ASN A 180 7.13 7.73 -2.87
CA ASN A 180 8.50 7.64 -2.34
C ASN A 180 9.67 8.05 -3.25
N VAL A 181 9.44 8.48 -4.50
CA VAL A 181 10.53 8.93 -5.39
C VAL A 181 11.38 10.05 -4.78
N CYS A 182 10.74 11.01 -4.10
CA CYS A 182 11.42 12.14 -3.49
C CYS A 182 12.37 11.75 -2.33
N GLU A 183 12.08 10.68 -1.60
CA GLU A 183 12.93 10.16 -0.51
C GLU A 183 13.93 9.11 -1.01
N SER A 184 13.45 8.16 -1.82
CA SER A 184 14.21 6.96 -2.18
C SER A 184 15.18 7.18 -3.33
N VAL A 185 14.98 8.22 -4.14
CA VAL A 185 15.76 8.47 -5.36
C VAL A 185 16.30 9.90 -5.40
N ALA A 186 15.44 10.88 -5.13
CA ALA A 186 15.76 12.27 -5.44
C ALA A 186 16.62 12.97 -4.40
N CYS A 187 16.40 12.72 -3.10
CA CYS A 187 17.07 13.45 -2.04
C CYS A 187 18.54 13.01 -1.89
N PRO A 188 19.53 13.90 -2.11
CA PRO A 188 20.95 13.53 -2.00
C PRO A 188 21.41 13.39 -0.55
N VAL A 189 20.77 14.11 0.38
CA VAL A 189 21.07 14.10 1.82
C VAL A 189 20.18 13.13 2.62
N GLY A 190 19.38 12.31 1.93
CA GLY A 190 18.66 11.19 2.56
C GLY A 190 17.48 11.56 3.47
N ILE A 191 16.95 12.79 3.42
CA ILE A 191 15.72 13.15 4.13
C ILE A 191 14.48 12.55 3.47
N SER A 192 13.33 12.61 4.15
CA SER A 192 12.05 12.12 3.62
C SER A 192 11.03 13.23 3.35
N PRO A 193 11.02 13.84 2.14
CA PRO A 193 9.95 14.74 1.75
C PRO A 193 8.58 14.05 1.69
N MET A 194 8.53 12.75 1.37
CA MET A 194 7.27 11.99 1.31
C MET A 194 6.63 11.91 2.70
N ARG A 195 7.38 11.48 3.72
CA ARG A 195 6.81 11.28 5.06
C ARG A 195 6.41 12.60 5.70
N ILE A 196 7.19 13.67 5.47
CA ILE A 196 6.83 15.03 5.88
C ILE A 196 5.51 15.44 5.21
N ASN A 197 5.39 15.25 3.89
CA ASN A 197 4.14 15.53 3.18
C ASN A 197 2.99 14.66 3.70
N ARG A 198 3.23 13.41 4.08
CA ARG A 198 2.21 12.50 4.61
C ARG A 198 1.69 12.95 5.98
N MET A 199 2.54 13.48 6.84
CA MET A 199 2.13 14.10 8.12
C MET A 199 1.21 15.29 7.85
N LEU A 200 1.64 16.21 6.97
CA LEU A 200 0.82 17.38 6.58
C LEU A 200 -0.52 16.96 5.95
N LYS A 201 -0.51 15.95 5.08
CA LYS A 201 -1.73 15.41 4.46
C LYS A 201 -2.70 14.82 5.49
N ARG A 202 -2.19 14.20 6.56
CA ARG A 202 -3.00 13.66 7.67
C ARG A 202 -3.70 14.80 8.41
N GLU A 203 -2.97 15.86 8.72
CA GLU A 203 -3.49 17.06 9.39
C GLU A 203 -4.57 17.77 8.55
N LEU A 204 -4.28 18.04 7.27
CA LEU A 204 -5.21 18.71 6.35
C LEU A 204 -6.51 17.91 6.16
N ARG A 205 -6.40 16.58 6.08
CA ARG A 205 -7.58 15.70 5.99
C ARG A 205 -8.42 15.70 7.26
N ALA A 206 -7.79 15.76 8.44
CA ALA A 206 -8.51 15.86 9.71
C ALA A 206 -9.30 17.18 9.80
N GLN A 207 -8.84 18.22 9.13
CA GLN A 207 -9.51 19.51 9.00
C GLN A 207 -10.51 19.58 7.82
N ASN A 208 -10.76 18.46 7.13
CA ASN A 208 -11.61 18.40 5.92
C ASN A 208 -11.19 19.36 4.79
N GLN A 209 -9.92 19.74 4.75
CA GLN A 209 -9.40 20.64 3.73
C GLN A 209 -9.39 19.98 2.35
N ARG A 210 -9.68 20.77 1.32
CA ARG A 210 -9.62 20.37 -0.08
C ARG A 210 -8.67 21.29 -0.83
N TYR A 211 -7.91 20.69 -1.73
CA TYR A 211 -7.08 21.46 -2.64
C TYR A 211 -7.92 21.86 -3.85
N GLU A 212 -7.94 23.15 -4.14
CA GLU A 212 -8.53 23.75 -5.33
C GLU A 212 -7.42 24.50 -6.06
N GLY A 213 -7.18 24.13 -7.31
CA GLY A 213 -6.11 24.71 -8.11
C GLY A 213 -6.04 24.10 -9.50
N PRO A 214 -5.31 24.76 -10.42
CA PRO A 214 -5.28 24.34 -11.82
C PRO A 214 -4.49 23.05 -12.00
N LEU A 215 -4.76 22.37 -13.12
CA LEU A 215 -3.82 21.41 -13.68
C LEU A 215 -2.97 22.12 -14.73
N ASN A 216 -1.71 22.36 -14.41
CA ASN A 216 -0.78 23.07 -15.29
C ASN A 216 -0.39 22.19 -16.49
N PRO A 217 0.19 22.77 -17.56
CA PRO A 217 0.84 21.99 -18.62
C PRO A 217 1.86 21.00 -18.04
N SER A 218 1.99 19.84 -18.66
CA SER A 218 3.00 18.86 -18.26
C SER A 218 4.39 19.40 -18.59
N ASP A 219 5.34 19.18 -17.71
CA ASP A 219 6.73 19.54 -17.93
C ASP A 219 7.31 18.67 -19.06
N GLU A 220 8.00 19.28 -20.02
CA GLU A 220 8.64 18.54 -21.12
C GLU A 220 9.68 17.55 -20.60
N MET A 221 10.33 17.86 -19.48
CA MET A 221 11.31 17.01 -18.81
C MET A 221 10.70 15.72 -18.25
N ALA A 222 9.37 15.60 -18.19
CA ALA A 222 8.71 14.35 -17.83
C ALA A 222 9.17 13.15 -18.69
N LYS A 223 9.52 13.41 -19.97
CA LYS A 223 10.05 12.39 -20.90
C LYS A 223 11.45 11.90 -20.51
N TYR A 224 12.25 12.74 -19.85
CA TYR A 224 13.67 12.50 -19.57
C TYR A 224 13.96 12.23 -18.09
N ARG A 225 13.03 12.56 -17.19
CA ARG A 225 13.17 12.41 -15.73
C ARG A 225 12.47 11.17 -15.17
N LEU A 226 12.23 10.17 -16.03
CA LEU A 226 11.75 8.86 -15.59
C LEU A 226 12.82 8.17 -14.73
N VAL A 227 12.38 7.43 -13.71
CA VAL A 227 13.30 6.65 -12.86
C VAL A 227 13.44 5.24 -13.46
N PRO A 228 14.62 4.86 -13.99
CA PRO A 228 14.79 3.52 -14.53
C PRO A 228 14.72 2.47 -13.41
N VAL A 229 13.99 1.38 -13.63
CA VAL A 229 13.74 0.34 -12.61
C VAL A 229 15.05 -0.24 -12.07
N LYS A 230 16.05 -0.51 -12.93
CA LYS A 230 17.37 -0.99 -12.50
C LYS A 230 18.07 -0.01 -11.54
N ARG A 231 18.01 1.29 -11.82
CA ARG A 231 18.58 2.33 -10.94
C ARG A 231 17.80 2.44 -9.64
N LEU A 232 16.47 2.30 -9.70
CA LEU A 232 15.61 2.29 -8.51
C LEU A 232 15.98 1.15 -7.57
N ILE A 233 16.09 -0.09 -8.08
CA ILE A 233 16.50 -1.27 -7.31
C ILE A 233 17.85 -1.03 -6.62
N ALA A 234 18.84 -0.53 -7.36
CA ALA A 234 20.16 -0.22 -6.82
C ALA A 234 20.10 0.86 -5.72
N LYS A 235 19.38 1.97 -5.96
CA LYS A 235 19.22 3.06 -4.98
C LYS A 235 18.49 2.62 -3.71
N LEU A 236 17.60 1.66 -3.83
CA LEU A 236 16.87 1.07 -2.71
C LEU A 236 17.71 0.03 -1.94
N GLY A 237 18.89 -0.34 -2.42
CA GLY A 237 19.71 -1.40 -1.83
C GLY A 237 19.18 -2.81 -2.08
N LEU A 238 18.26 -2.99 -3.04
CA LEU A 238 17.54 -4.24 -3.23
C LEU A 238 18.22 -5.23 -4.18
N SER A 239 19.34 -4.85 -4.80
CA SER A 239 20.03 -5.69 -5.80
C SER A 239 20.31 -7.12 -5.32
N PRO A 240 20.75 -7.37 -4.06
CA PRO A 240 20.98 -8.74 -3.56
C PRO A 240 19.70 -9.58 -3.43
N TRP A 241 18.54 -8.93 -3.42
CA TRP A 241 17.22 -9.54 -3.22
C TRP A 241 16.29 -9.36 -4.42
N TYR A 242 16.84 -8.90 -5.55
CA TYR A 242 16.10 -8.75 -6.79
C TYR A 242 16.15 -10.06 -7.58
N GLN A 243 15.23 -10.94 -7.26
CA GLN A 243 15.15 -12.31 -7.78
C GLN A 243 13.73 -12.63 -8.24
N GLU A 244 13.61 -13.59 -9.14
CA GLU A 244 12.32 -14.07 -9.64
C GLU A 244 11.52 -14.74 -8.53
N ALA A 245 10.21 -14.57 -8.58
CA ALA A 245 9.26 -15.18 -7.65
C ALA A 245 8.13 -15.83 -8.47
N PRO A 246 8.38 -17.02 -9.03
CA PRO A 246 7.46 -17.67 -9.97
C PRO A 246 6.11 -17.96 -9.32
N LEU A 247 5.05 -17.94 -10.14
CA LEU A 247 3.71 -18.34 -9.70
C LEU A 247 3.68 -19.84 -9.46
N VAL A 248 3.30 -20.24 -8.24
CA VAL A 248 2.99 -21.64 -7.92
C VAL A 248 1.49 -21.88 -8.08
N GLU A 249 1.13 -23.03 -8.64
CA GLU A 249 -0.28 -23.35 -8.94
C GLU A 249 -1.04 -23.92 -7.74
N GLU A 250 -0.33 -24.47 -6.75
CA GLU A 250 -0.93 -25.07 -5.57
C GLU A 250 -1.54 -24.00 -4.64
N GLU A 251 -2.84 -24.14 -4.35
CA GLU A 251 -3.52 -23.36 -3.33
C GLU A 251 -3.34 -24.05 -1.97
N PRO A 252 -2.71 -23.39 -0.98
CA PRO A 252 -2.40 -24.04 0.28
C PRO A 252 -3.66 -24.28 1.11
N SER A 253 -3.65 -25.39 1.84
CA SER A 253 -4.59 -25.63 2.93
C SER A 253 -4.25 -24.75 4.13
N VAL A 254 -5.27 -24.26 4.82
CA VAL A 254 -5.16 -23.44 6.02
C VAL A 254 -6.22 -23.86 7.04
N GLU A 255 -5.81 -24.00 8.30
CA GLU A 255 -6.70 -24.44 9.39
C GLU A 255 -7.57 -23.30 9.93
N LYS A 256 -7.13 -22.06 9.79
CA LYS A 256 -7.81 -20.89 10.36
C LYS A 256 -7.62 -19.66 9.49
N VAL A 257 -8.69 -18.90 9.27
CA VAL A 257 -8.65 -17.59 8.61
C VAL A 257 -9.29 -16.51 9.47
N THR A 258 -8.70 -15.31 9.45
CA THR A 258 -9.23 -14.11 10.11
C THR A 258 -9.61 -13.07 9.06
N LEU A 259 -10.90 -12.96 8.78
CA LEU A 259 -11.48 -12.07 7.76
C LEU A 259 -11.72 -10.68 8.34
N GLN A 260 -10.87 -9.71 7.99
CA GLN A 260 -11.02 -8.31 8.40
C GLN A 260 -12.27 -7.69 7.80
N LEU A 261 -13.10 -7.04 8.62
CA LEU A 261 -14.35 -6.39 8.22
C LEU A 261 -14.15 -5.11 7.40
N ARG A 262 -12.99 -4.46 7.55
CA ARG A 262 -12.60 -3.27 6.77
C ARG A 262 -11.39 -3.56 5.89
N GLN A 263 -11.60 -3.70 4.59
CA GLN A 263 -10.54 -3.99 3.62
C GLN A 263 -10.41 -2.96 2.49
N HIS A 264 -11.14 -1.84 2.58
CA HIS A 264 -11.16 -0.79 1.55
C HIS A 264 -11.51 0.58 2.14
N ILE A 265 -11.54 1.60 1.27
CA ILE A 265 -11.82 2.99 1.64
C ILE A 265 -13.28 3.20 2.08
N GLY A 266 -14.20 2.38 1.59
CA GLY A 266 -15.63 2.40 1.95
C GLY A 266 -15.93 2.01 3.40
N ALA A 267 -17.22 1.85 3.72
CA ALA A 267 -17.71 1.46 5.04
C ALA A 267 -17.22 0.05 5.44
N SER A 268 -17.06 -0.19 6.74
CA SER A 268 -16.79 -1.55 7.24
C SER A 268 -18.00 -2.45 6.98
N ALA A 269 -17.77 -3.70 6.60
CA ALA A 269 -18.82 -4.70 6.53
C ALA A 269 -19.27 -5.09 7.95
N VAL A 270 -20.51 -5.52 8.07
CA VAL A 270 -21.15 -5.99 9.30
C VAL A 270 -21.39 -7.49 9.16
N ALA A 271 -20.97 -8.27 10.15
CA ALA A 271 -21.15 -9.72 10.15
C ALA A 271 -22.64 -10.08 10.05
N ASN A 272 -22.97 -11.07 9.22
CA ASN A 272 -24.33 -11.61 9.05
C ASN A 272 -24.42 -13.10 9.41
N VAL A 273 -23.42 -13.61 10.14
CA VAL A 273 -23.32 -14.97 10.68
C VAL A 273 -23.12 -14.93 12.20
N ALA A 274 -23.32 -16.05 12.88
CA ALA A 274 -23.11 -16.20 14.32
C ALA A 274 -21.91 -17.08 14.68
N VAL A 275 -21.36 -16.91 15.89
CA VAL A 275 -20.34 -17.84 16.42
C VAL A 275 -20.96 -19.23 16.57
N GLY A 276 -20.23 -20.26 16.14
CA GLY A 276 -20.69 -21.66 16.08
C GLY A 276 -21.39 -22.04 14.77
N GLU A 277 -21.68 -21.08 13.90
CA GLU A 277 -22.31 -21.33 12.60
C GLU A 277 -21.33 -22.01 11.64
N ARG A 278 -21.80 -23.02 10.91
CA ARG A 278 -21.04 -23.65 9.81
C ARG A 278 -21.17 -22.79 8.57
N VAL A 279 -20.04 -22.45 7.96
CA VAL A 279 -19.97 -21.68 6.72
C VAL A 279 -19.30 -22.48 5.62
N THR A 280 -19.75 -22.27 4.39
CA THR A 280 -19.13 -22.85 3.19
C THR A 280 -18.31 -21.80 2.46
N ARG A 281 -17.23 -22.21 1.81
CA ARG A 281 -16.38 -21.32 1.03
C ARG A 281 -17.22 -20.59 -0.02
N GLY A 282 -17.14 -19.26 -0.01
CA GLY A 282 -17.92 -18.39 -0.88
C GLY A 282 -19.24 -17.92 -0.28
N GLN A 283 -19.70 -18.46 0.85
CA GLN A 283 -20.84 -17.90 1.59
C GLN A 283 -20.52 -16.48 2.04
N CYS A 284 -21.46 -15.55 1.85
CA CYS A 284 -21.35 -14.21 2.41
C CYS A 284 -21.43 -14.28 3.94
N VAL A 285 -20.40 -13.76 4.62
CA VAL A 285 -20.28 -13.77 6.10
C VAL A 285 -20.30 -12.37 6.70
N ALA A 286 -20.15 -11.33 5.87
CA ALA A 286 -20.41 -9.95 6.26
C ALA A 286 -20.82 -9.12 5.04
N ASP A 287 -21.78 -8.23 5.23
CA ASP A 287 -22.29 -7.36 4.18
C ASP A 287 -22.13 -5.88 4.56
N VAL A 288 -22.13 -5.00 3.56
CA VAL A 288 -22.03 -3.56 3.77
C VAL A 288 -23.40 -2.97 4.11
N PRO A 289 -23.46 -1.92 4.95
CA PRO A 289 -24.71 -1.23 5.22
C PRO A 289 -25.40 -0.76 3.93
N PRO A 290 -26.74 -0.83 3.83
CA PRO A 290 -27.47 -0.40 2.65
C PRO A 290 -27.11 1.03 2.22
N GLY A 291 -26.84 1.22 0.92
CA GLY A 291 -26.46 2.53 0.37
C GLY A 291 -25.03 2.98 0.68
N ALA A 292 -24.26 2.23 1.46
CA ALA A 292 -22.86 2.54 1.71
C ALA A 292 -21.96 2.03 0.58
N LEU A 293 -20.89 2.77 0.30
CA LEU A 293 -19.83 2.30 -0.59
C LEU A 293 -19.04 1.19 0.12
N GLY A 294 -18.96 0.00 -0.47
CA GLY A 294 -18.08 -1.07 -0.02
C GLY A 294 -18.30 -2.38 -0.77
N ALA A 295 -17.75 -3.48 -0.25
CA ALA A 295 -17.88 -4.81 -0.84
C ALA A 295 -18.07 -5.89 0.25
N PRO A 296 -18.99 -6.86 0.04
CA PRO A 296 -19.20 -7.96 0.97
C PRO A 296 -17.95 -8.82 1.20
N ILE A 297 -17.94 -9.55 2.30
CA ILE A 297 -16.89 -10.48 2.71
C ILE A 297 -17.48 -11.89 2.69
N HIS A 298 -16.69 -12.81 2.13
CA HIS A 298 -17.11 -14.19 1.96
C HIS A 298 -16.16 -15.12 2.71
N ALA A 299 -16.68 -16.24 3.20
CA ALA A 299 -15.89 -17.30 3.81
C ALA A 299 -14.83 -17.78 2.82
N SER A 300 -13.57 -17.79 3.25
CA SER A 300 -12.45 -18.16 2.38
C SER A 300 -12.13 -19.65 2.42
N ILE A 301 -12.66 -20.35 3.41
CA ILE A 301 -12.59 -21.80 3.62
C ILE A 301 -13.96 -22.31 4.09
N ASP A 302 -14.21 -23.60 3.94
CA ASP A 302 -15.27 -24.30 4.67
C ASP A 302 -14.87 -24.42 6.15
N GLY A 303 -15.82 -24.27 7.06
CA GLY A 303 -15.53 -24.41 8.48
C GLY A 303 -16.61 -23.87 9.40
N ILE A 304 -16.21 -23.55 10.63
CA ILE A 304 -17.07 -23.05 11.70
C ILE A 304 -16.58 -21.65 12.11
N VAL A 305 -17.51 -20.72 12.27
CA VAL A 305 -17.22 -19.38 12.79
C VAL A 305 -16.83 -19.51 14.27
N SER A 306 -15.56 -19.33 14.58
CA SER A 306 -15.05 -19.50 15.94
C SER A 306 -15.11 -18.22 16.78
N ALA A 307 -15.07 -17.05 16.13
CA ALA A 307 -15.12 -15.76 16.82
C ALA A 307 -15.58 -14.64 15.87
N ILE A 308 -16.28 -13.65 16.43
CA ILE A 308 -16.66 -12.40 15.75
C ILE A 308 -16.27 -11.25 16.67
N SER A 309 -15.66 -10.22 16.09
CA SER A 309 -15.30 -8.96 16.76
C SER A 309 -15.73 -7.78 15.89
N GLU A 310 -15.62 -6.56 16.42
CA GLU A 310 -15.87 -5.33 15.64
C GLU A 310 -14.94 -5.19 14.41
N GLN A 311 -13.81 -5.88 14.42
CA GLN A 311 -12.78 -5.73 13.39
C GLN A 311 -12.72 -6.92 12.43
N ALA A 312 -13.10 -8.12 12.86
CA ALA A 312 -12.89 -9.33 12.08
C ALA A 312 -13.81 -10.51 12.47
N ILE A 313 -13.96 -11.43 11.53
CA ILE A 313 -14.59 -12.75 11.69
C ILE A 313 -13.50 -13.82 11.60
N THR A 314 -13.47 -14.78 12.51
CA THR A 314 -12.55 -15.92 12.48
C THR A 314 -13.29 -17.20 12.11
N VAL A 315 -12.77 -17.92 11.12
CA VAL A 315 -13.30 -19.22 10.68
C VAL A 315 -12.21 -20.27 10.87
N VAL A 316 -12.56 -21.40 11.48
CA VAL A 316 -11.68 -22.56 11.66
C VAL A 316 -12.21 -23.70 10.80
N ARG A 317 -11.31 -24.37 10.10
CA ARG A 317 -11.61 -25.52 9.24
C ARG A 317 -12.32 -26.61 10.05
N GLY A 318 -13.32 -27.26 9.45
CA GLY A 318 -14.05 -28.38 10.03
C GLY A 318 -15.07 -28.97 9.07
#